data_AF-A0A5K7SF64-F1
#
_entry.id   AF-A0A5K7SF64-F1
#
_cell.length_a   1.000
_cell.length_b   1.000
_cell.length_c   1.000
_cell.angle_alpha   90.00
_cell.angle_beta   90.00
_cell.angle_gamma   90.00
#
_symmetry.space_group_name_H-M   'P 1'
#
loop_
_entity.id
_entity.type
_entity.pdbx_description
1 polymer ?
#
loop_
_entity_poly.entity_id
_entity_poly.type
_entity_poly.pdbx_seq_one_letter_code
_entity_poly.pdbx_strand_id
1 'polypeptide(L)' 'MDIDTIAAGDIKNGFVFNTVHNIRANVPVENIVAMINDVKDFN' A
#
# COMPACT_ATOMS: atom_id res chain seq x y z
N MET A 1 -0.57 -21.98 -24.41
CA MET A 1 -1.13 -20.95 -23.51
C MET A 1 -0.59 -21.34 -22.15
N ASP A 2 0.60 -20.85 -21.85
CA ASP A 2 1.41 -21.41 -20.77
C ASP A 2 0.98 -20.78 -19.45
N ILE A 3 0.88 -21.60 -18.41
CA ILE A 3 0.40 -21.20 -17.08
C ILE A 3 1.26 -20.08 -16.47
N ASP A 4 2.51 -19.95 -16.92
CA ASP A 4 3.45 -18.93 -16.51
C ASP A 4 3.05 -17.51 -16.98
N THR A 5 2.25 -17.40 -18.05
CA THR A 5 1.73 -16.11 -18.54
C THR A 5 0.57 -15.58 -17.71
N ILE A 6 -0.13 -16.45 -16.98
CA ILE A 6 -1.24 -16.07 -16.09
C ILE A 6 -0.70 -15.59 -14.74
N ALA A 7 0.49 -16.07 -14.33
CA ALA A 7 1.21 -15.59 -13.16
C ALA A 7 2.06 -14.32 -13.41
N ALA A 8 2.35 -14.01 -14.68
CA ALA A 8 3.10 -12.82 -15.09
C ALA A 8 2.22 -11.56 -15.28
N GLY A 9 0.90 -11.69 -15.17
CA GLY A 9 -0.04 -10.57 -15.13
C GLY A 9 -0.12 -9.93 -13.74
N ASP A 10 0.86 -9.08 -13.42
CA ASP A 10 0.75 -8.00 -12.43
C ASP A 10 0.40 -8.36 -10.97
N ILE A 11 1.08 -9.36 -10.38
CA ILE A 11 1.13 -9.51 -8.90
C ILE A 11 1.66 -8.26 -8.15
N LYS A 12 2.17 -7.25 -8.87
CA LYS A 12 2.55 -5.94 -8.32
C LYS A 12 1.42 -4.91 -8.26
N ASN A 13 0.28 -5.14 -8.92
CA ASN A 13 -0.78 -4.13 -9.06
C ASN A 13 -2.04 -4.42 -8.23
N GLY A 14 -1.96 -5.34 -7.25
CA GLY A 14 -3.12 -5.86 -6.52
C GLY A 14 -3.36 -5.32 -5.10
N PHE A 15 -2.54 -4.38 -4.59
CA PHE A 15 -2.63 -3.90 -3.21
C PHE A 15 -2.61 -2.38 -3.13
N VAL A 16 -3.61 -1.80 -2.47
CA VAL A 16 -3.69 -0.35 -2.17
C VAL A 16 -3.67 -0.18 -0.66
N PHE A 17 -2.61 0.47 -0.16
CA PHE A 17 -2.50 0.79 1.26
C PHE A 17 -3.43 1.94 1.62
N ASN A 18 -4.31 1.73 2.60
CA ASN A 18 -5.22 2.75 3.12
C ASN A 18 -5.58 2.46 4.59
N THR A 19 -6.10 3.47 5.29
CA THR A 19 -6.66 3.28 6.63
C THR A 19 -8.03 2.61 6.56
N VAL A 20 -8.28 1.61 7.40
CA VAL A 20 -9.58 0.90 7.48
C VAL A 20 -10.72 1.82 7.96
N HIS A 21 -10.39 2.81 8.80
CA HIS A 21 -11.27 3.88 9.26
C HIS A 21 -10.54 5.22 9.17
N ASN A 22 -11.29 6.33 9.14
CA ASN A 22 -10.73 7.67 9.03
C ASN A 22 -9.67 7.98 10.10
N ILE A 23 -8.65 8.72 9.68
CA ILE A 23 -7.71 9.36 10.60
C ILE A 23 -8.47 10.40 11.42
N ARG A 24 -8.36 10.32 12.75
CA ARG A 24 -9.00 11.26 13.68
C ARG A 24 -8.20 12.56 13.77
N ALA A 25 -8.87 13.68 14.06
CA ALA A 25 -8.25 15.00 14.13
C ALA A 25 -7.11 15.12 15.18
N ASN A 26 -7.09 14.28 16.21
CA ASN A 26 -6.07 14.30 17.26
C ASN A 26 -4.90 13.33 17.00
N VAL A 27 -4.79 12.77 15.79
CA VAL A 27 -3.62 11.95 15.43
C VAL A 27 -2.47 12.89 15.05
N PRO A 28 -1.30 12.79 15.71
CA PRO A 28 -0.12 13.57 15.35
C PRO A 28 0.26 13.36 13.88
N VAL A 29 0.64 14.44 13.21
CA VAL A 29 0.93 14.43 11.76
C VAL A 29 2.16 13.57 11.45
N GLU A 30 3.13 13.53 12.37
CA GLU A 30 4.38 12.79 12.26
C GLU A 30 4.14 11.30 12.07
N ASN A 31 3.12 10.74 12.73
CA ASN A 31 2.77 9.34 12.61
C ASN A 31 2.22 9.01 11.21
N ILE A 32 1.50 9.94 10.60
CA ILE A 32 0.96 9.79 9.23
C ILE A 32 2.10 9.89 8.22
N VAL A 33 3.02 10.84 8.43
CA VAL A 33 4.22 11.00 7.59
C VAL A 33 5.09 9.75 7.65
N ALA A 34 5.32 9.19 8.84
CA ALA A 34 6.04 7.93 9.01
C ALA A 34 5.37 6.79 8.23
N MET A 35 4.04 6.62 8.40
CA MET A 35 3.28 5.59 7.68
C MET A 35 3.37 5.72 6.15
N ILE A 36 3.34 6.94 5.61
CA ILE A 36 3.48 7.17 4.16
C ILE A 36 4.89 6.90 3.66
N ASN A 37 5.91 7.30 4.43
CA ASN A 37 7.31 7.07 4.06
C ASN A 37 7.63 5.58 4.05
N ASP A 38 7.19 4.86 5.08
CA ASP A 38 7.37 3.41 5.16
C ASP A 38 6.74 2.71 3.95
N VAL A 39 5.50 3.06 3.57
CA VAL A 39 4.83 2.47 2.40
C VAL A 39 5.54 2.81 1.08
N LYS A 40 6.13 4.00 0.96
CA LYS A 40 6.92 4.38 -0.23
C LYS A 40 8.20 3.56 -0.35
N ASP A 41 8.82 3.20 0.76
CA ASP A 41 10.06 2.42 0.76
C ASP A 41 9.83 0.95 0.40
N PHE A 42 8.60 0.44 0.53
CA PHE A 42 8.22 -0.95 0.20
C PHE A 42 7.71 -1.18 -1.24
N ASN A 43 7.38 -0.13 -2.00
CA ASN A 43 6.85 -0.22 -3.38
C ASN A 43 7.95 -0.06 -4.44
#